data_AF-A0A9P8DCR6-F1
#
_entry.id   AF-A0A9P8DCR6-F1
#
_cell.length_a   1.000
_cell.length_b   1.000
_cell.length_c   1.000
_cell.angle_alpha   90.00
_cell.angle_beta   90.00
_cell.angle_gamma   90.00
#
_symmetry.space_group_name_H-M   'P 1'
#
loop_
_entity.id
_entity.type
_entity.pdbx_description
1 polymer ?
#
loop_
_entity_poly.entity_id
_entity_poly.type
_entity_poly.pdbx_seq_one_letter_code
_entity_poly.pdbx_strand_id
1 'polypeptide(L)'
;MTPAEERKLVRKIDLHMMPLMFVLYLLQYLDKTSLGYTAIMGILQDANLSGNQYSWVSSFFYVGFLVASPLSSILLVKFPVAKVVVLTVLIWAGIQMVMAAGKSFASLAVLRILLGAFEAAIGPGFTIITSTWYKPSEHALRHGLWYGGASVCEGMIQARDNVWFKS
;
A
#
# COMPACT_ATOMS: atom_id res chain seq x y z
N MET A 1 -30.26 19.97 -0.89
CA MET A 1 -29.44 19.53 0.26
C MET A 1 -28.95 20.79 0.94
N THR A 2 -29.35 21.03 2.19
CA THR A 2 -28.94 22.25 2.90
C THR A 2 -27.45 22.21 3.24
N PRO A 3 -26.74 23.35 3.33
CA PRO A 3 -25.32 23.39 3.67
C PRO A 3 -24.97 22.70 5.00
N ALA A 4 -25.93 22.62 5.92
CA ALA A 4 -25.79 21.93 7.20
C ALA A 4 -25.85 20.40 7.07
N GLU A 5 -26.69 19.87 6.17
CA GLU A 5 -26.79 18.44 5.87
C GLU A 5 -25.54 17.94 5.13
N GLU A 6 -25.00 18.74 4.20
CA GLU A 6 -23.74 18.45 3.51
C GLU A 6 -22.58 18.31 4.50
N ARG A 7 -22.44 19.23 5.45
CA ARG A 7 -21.40 19.16 6.49
C ARG A 7 -21.56 17.94 7.41
N LYS A 8 -22.78 17.52 7.75
CA LYS A 8 -23.02 16.31 8.55
C LYS A 8 -22.66 15.05 7.78
N LEU A 9 -22.99 14.98 6.49
CA LEU A 9 -22.64 13.86 5.61
C LEU A 9 -21.13 13.75 5.43
N VAL A 10 -20.46 14.85 5.08
CA VAL A 10 -19.00 14.90 4.94
C VAL A 10 -18.30 14.49 6.22
N ARG A 11 -18.75 14.97 7.39
CA ARG A 11 -18.17 14.53 8.69
C ARG A 11 -18.34 13.04 8.94
N LYS A 12 -19.50 12.47 8.61
CA LYS A 12 -19.74 11.03 8.80
C LYS A 12 -18.88 10.18 7.88
N ILE A 13 -18.69 10.64 6.65
CA ILE A 13 -17.82 10.03 5.64
C ILE A 13 -16.36 10.16 6.07
N ASP A 14 -15.90 11.36 6.48
CA ASP A 14 -14.55 11.59 7.01
C ASP A 14 -14.26 10.64 8.18
N LEU A 15 -15.22 10.43 9.09
CA LEU A 15 -15.02 9.60 10.28
C LEU A 15 -14.82 8.10 9.98
N HIS A 16 -15.22 7.61 8.80
CA HIS A 16 -15.08 6.19 8.43
C HIS A 16 -14.06 5.99 7.31
N MET A 17 -14.10 6.83 6.27
CA MET A 17 -13.22 6.72 5.10
C MET A 17 -11.79 7.14 5.43
N MET A 18 -11.60 8.27 6.13
CA MET A 18 -10.25 8.77 6.43
C MET A 18 -9.42 7.84 7.31
N PRO A 19 -9.93 7.31 8.46
CA PRO A 19 -9.14 6.38 9.26
C PRO A 19 -8.88 5.07 8.52
N LEU A 20 -9.83 4.60 7.70
CA LEU A 20 -9.63 3.40 6.89
C LEU A 20 -8.52 3.60 5.85
N MET A 21 -8.53 4.72 5.13
CA MET A 21 -7.49 5.06 4.15
C MET A 21 -6.13 5.26 4.84
N PHE A 22 -6.11 5.92 6.00
CA PHE A 22 -4.91 6.09 6.81
C PHE A 22 -4.30 4.74 7.23
N VAL A 23 -5.13 3.82 7.77
CA VAL A 23 -4.67 2.49 8.20
C VAL A 23 -4.21 1.66 7.01
N LEU A 24 -4.93 1.68 5.89
CA LEU A 24 -4.51 0.97 4.67
C LEU A 24 -3.17 1.48 4.15
N TYR A 25 -2.97 2.80 4.12
CA TYR A 25 -1.71 3.39 3.67
C TYR A 25 -0.55 3.10 4.64
N LEU A 26 -0.84 3.09 5.95
CA LEU A 26 0.10 2.65 6.98
C LEU A 26 0.49 1.18 6.79
N LEU A 27 -0.48 0.28 6.57
CA LEU A 27 -0.21 -1.14 6.30
C LEU A 27 0.62 -1.35 5.03
N GLN A 28 0.33 -0.58 3.98
CA GLN A 28 1.06 -0.62 2.72
C GLN A 28 2.52 -0.18 2.89
N TYR A 29 2.75 0.86 3.70
CA TYR A 29 4.11 1.31 4.01
C TYR A 29 4.83 0.30 4.92
N LEU A 30 4.13 -0.22 5.93
CA LEU A 30 4.64 -1.24 6.82
C LEU A 30 5.09 -2.47 6.03
N ASP A 31 4.30 -2.92 5.06
CA ASP A 31 4.65 -4.03 4.19
C ASP A 31 6.01 -3.84 3.47
N LYS A 32 6.21 -2.66 2.85
CA LYS A 32 7.50 -2.34 2.20
C LYS A 32 8.66 -2.41 3.18
N THR A 33 8.46 -1.90 4.39
CA THR A 33 9.50 -1.90 5.42
C THR A 33 9.77 -3.30 5.96
N SER A 34 8.73 -4.10 6.23
CA SER A 34 8.84 -5.48 6.69
C SER A 34 9.57 -6.37 5.70
N LEU A 35 9.35 -6.19 4.38
CA LEU A 35 10.13 -6.85 3.35
C LEU A 35 11.58 -6.37 3.31
N GLY A 36 11.83 -5.07 3.48
CA GLY A 36 13.18 -4.54 3.65
C GLY A 36 13.91 -5.13 4.86
N TYR A 37 13.22 -5.41 5.97
CA TYR A 37 13.81 -6.09 7.13
C TYR A 37 14.00 -7.58 6.89
N THR A 38 13.03 -8.28 6.28
CA THR A 38 13.12 -9.71 5.97
C THR A 38 14.22 -10.01 4.95
N ALA A 39 14.48 -9.06 4.05
CA ALA A 39 15.63 -9.05 3.17
C ALA A 39 16.98 -9.01 3.90
N ILE A 40 17.06 -8.24 4.98
CA ILE A 40 18.28 -8.04 5.78
C ILE A 40 18.46 -9.19 6.80
N MET A 41 17.38 -9.78 7.31
CA MET A 41 17.36 -10.67 8.49
C MET A 41 17.24 -12.18 8.21
N GLY A 42 17.35 -12.69 6.98
CA GLY A 42 17.75 -14.10 6.84
C GLY A 42 16.87 -15.07 6.04
N ILE A 43 16.18 -14.65 4.96
CA ILE A 43 15.90 -15.63 3.89
C ILE A 43 17.23 -16.16 3.28
N LEU A 44 18.31 -15.39 3.41
CA LEU A 44 19.68 -15.79 3.05
C LEU A 44 20.22 -16.98 3.87
N GLN A 45 19.78 -17.19 5.13
CA GLN A 45 20.24 -18.28 5.98
C GLN A 45 19.32 -19.51 5.93
N ASP A 46 18.00 -19.33 5.85
CA ASP A 46 17.03 -20.44 5.90
C ASP A 46 16.75 -21.11 4.54
N ALA A 47 17.07 -20.45 3.41
CA ALA A 47 16.70 -20.95 2.07
C ALA A 47 17.88 -21.18 1.10
N ASN A 48 19.13 -21.02 1.52
CA ASN A 48 20.33 -21.29 0.71
C ASN A 48 20.37 -20.50 -0.62
N LEU A 49 19.81 -19.29 -0.62
CA LEU A 49 19.70 -18.43 -1.79
C LEU A 49 20.94 -17.53 -1.94
N SER A 50 21.56 -17.58 -3.12
CA SER A 50 22.65 -16.69 -3.52
C SER A 50 22.20 -15.22 -3.44
N GLY A 51 23.02 -14.34 -2.86
CA GLY A 51 22.71 -12.91 -2.69
C GLY A 51 22.30 -12.18 -3.98
N ASN A 52 22.62 -12.73 -5.15
CA ASN A 52 22.19 -12.19 -6.44
C ASN A 52 20.68 -12.36 -6.69
N GLN A 53 20.08 -13.44 -6.22
CA GLN A 53 18.65 -13.75 -6.40
C GLN A 53 17.73 -12.80 -5.62
N TYR A 54 18.22 -12.22 -4.52
CA TYR A 54 17.50 -11.22 -3.74
C TYR A 54 17.25 -9.93 -4.56
N SER A 55 18.28 -9.41 -5.22
CA SER A 55 18.18 -8.24 -6.08
C SER A 55 17.17 -8.43 -7.21
N TRP A 56 17.07 -9.65 -7.75
CA TRP A 56 16.08 -10.00 -8.76
C TRP A 56 14.64 -9.98 -8.22
N VAL A 57 14.39 -10.51 -7.01
CA VAL A 57 13.06 -10.50 -6.38
C VAL A 57 12.57 -9.08 -6.11
N SER A 58 13.45 -8.20 -5.61
CA SER A 58 13.12 -6.80 -5.42
C SER A 58 12.86 -6.08 -6.75
N SER A 59 13.62 -6.39 -7.80
CA SER A 59 13.42 -5.81 -9.13
C SER A 59 12.09 -6.24 -9.76
N PHE A 60 11.67 -7.50 -9.56
CA PHE A 60 10.40 -8.01 -10.09
C PHE A 60 9.18 -7.28 -9.55
N PHE A 61 9.23 -6.78 -8.32
CA PHE A 61 8.20 -5.88 -7.77
C PHE A 61 8.05 -4.62 -8.64
N TYR A 62 9.17 -3.93 -8.91
CA TYR A 62 9.16 -2.70 -9.71
C TYR A 62 8.71 -2.95 -11.14
N VAL A 63 9.08 -4.09 -11.73
CA VAL A 63 8.61 -4.49 -13.07
C VAL A 63 7.09 -4.66 -13.07
N GLY A 64 6.53 -5.38 -12.08
CA GLY A 64 5.08 -5.55 -11.94
C GLY A 64 4.36 -4.21 -11.76
N PHE A 65 4.92 -3.33 -10.93
CA PHE A 65 4.39 -1.98 -10.71
C PHE A 65 4.39 -1.14 -11.99
N LEU A 66 5.49 -1.18 -12.75
CA LEU A 66 5.68 -0.37 -13.96
C LEU A 66 4.71 -0.79 -15.07
N VAL A 67 4.51 -2.10 -15.25
CA VAL A 67 3.55 -2.63 -16.24
C VAL A 67 2.10 -2.33 -15.83
N ALA A 68 1.79 -2.40 -14.54
CA ALA A 68 0.43 -2.21 -14.06
C ALA A 68 0.03 -0.74 -13.84
N SER A 69 0.99 0.18 -13.78
CA SER A 69 0.71 1.63 -13.65
C SER A 69 -0.24 2.17 -14.75
N PRO A 70 0.02 1.97 -16.06
CA PRO A 70 -0.93 2.38 -17.10
C PRO A 70 -2.21 1.54 -17.09
N LEU A 71 -2.11 0.24 -16.78
CA LEU A 71 -3.25 -0.68 -16.80
C LEU A 71 -4.28 -0.32 -15.72
N SER A 72 -3.81 -0.05 -14.51
CA SER A 72 -4.64 0.34 -13.37
C SER A 72 -5.28 1.71 -13.58
N SER A 73 -4.56 2.66 -14.17
CA SER A 73 -5.11 3.97 -14.52
C SER A 73 -6.29 3.87 -15.49
N ILE A 74 -6.20 3.01 -16.51
CA ILE A 74 -7.31 2.75 -17.45
C ILE A 74 -8.48 2.06 -16.74
N LEU A 75 -8.18 1.08 -15.87
CA LEU A 75 -9.20 0.32 -15.14
C LEU A 75 -10.03 1.22 -14.20
N LEU A 76 -9.37 2.17 -13.54
CA LEU A 76 -10.00 3.10 -12.61
C LEU A 76 -10.93 4.11 -13.30
N VAL A 77 -10.66 4.47 -14.56
CA VAL A 77 -11.55 5.34 -15.34
C VAL A 77 -12.78 4.58 -15.86
N LYS A 78 -12.63 3.29 -16.14
CA LYS A 78 -13.68 2.48 -16.79
C LYS A 78 -14.67 1.82 -15.82
N PHE A 79 -14.27 1.61 -14.56
CA PHE A 79 -15.06 0.89 -13.56
C PHE A 79 -15.36 1.75 -12.32
N PRO A 80 -16.38 1.40 -11.51
CA PRO A 80 -16.66 2.10 -10.26
C PRO A 80 -15.47 2.00 -9.30
N VAL A 81 -14.77 3.12 -9.17
CA VAL A 81 -13.50 3.30 -8.44
C VAL A 81 -13.53 2.64 -7.06
N ALA A 82 -14.60 2.85 -6.29
CA ALA A 82 -14.75 2.30 -4.96
C ALA A 82 -14.69 0.75 -4.93
N LYS A 83 -15.32 0.08 -5.91
CA LYS A 83 -15.30 -1.39 -5.98
C LYS A 83 -13.94 -1.91 -6.44
N VAL A 84 -13.33 -1.22 -7.40
CA VAL A 84 -12.00 -1.57 -7.92
C VAL A 84 -10.95 -1.48 -6.81
N VAL A 85 -10.95 -0.39 -6.06
CA VAL A 85 -10.00 -0.17 -4.95
C VAL A 85 -10.17 -1.19 -3.83
N VAL A 86 -11.41 -1.51 -3.44
CA VAL A 86 -11.64 -2.54 -2.43
C VAL A 86 -11.18 -3.91 -2.93
N LEU A 87 -11.46 -4.26 -4.19
CA LEU A 87 -11.02 -5.52 -4.78
C LEU A 87 -9.49 -5.61 -4.85
N THR A 88 -8.81 -4.56 -5.31
CA THR A 88 -7.34 -4.55 -5.41
C THR A 88 -6.68 -4.62 -4.04
N VAL A 89 -7.23 -3.95 -3.02
CA VAL A 89 -6.75 -4.05 -1.64
C VAL A 89 -6.95 -5.45 -1.06
N LEU A 90 -8.10 -6.09 -1.31
CA LEU A 90 -8.36 -7.46 -0.85
C LEU A 90 -7.44 -8.48 -1.53
N ILE A 91 -7.22 -8.34 -2.84
CA ILE A 91 -6.30 -9.21 -3.58
C ILE A 91 -4.87 -8.99 -3.09
N TRP A 92 -4.45 -7.74 -2.88
CA TRP A 92 -3.15 -7.39 -2.30
C TRP A 92 -2.94 -8.05 -0.93
N ALA A 93 -3.91 -7.91 -0.02
CA ALA A 93 -3.86 -8.54 1.31
C ALA A 93 -3.87 -10.08 1.22
N GLY A 94 -4.62 -10.66 0.29
CA GLY A 94 -4.63 -12.10 0.03
C GLY A 94 -3.28 -12.64 -0.44
N ILE A 95 -2.67 -11.97 -1.43
CA ILE A 95 -1.34 -12.33 -1.94
C ILE A 95 -0.30 -12.22 -0.83
N GLN A 96 -0.40 -11.22 0.05
CA GLN A 96 0.46 -11.07 1.21
C GLN A 96 0.40 -12.27 2.15
N MET A 97 -0.80 -12.72 2.51
CA MET A 97 -0.96 -13.90 3.37
C MET A 97 -0.38 -15.16 2.73
N VAL A 98 -0.53 -15.33 1.41
CA VAL A 98 0.04 -16.47 0.67
C VAL A 98 1.56 -16.39 0.61
N MET A 99 2.13 -15.19 0.46
CA MET A 99 3.58 -14.97 0.45
C MET A 99 4.22 -15.32 1.79
N ALA A 100 3.54 -15.05 2.91
CA ALA A 100 4.00 -15.46 4.24
C ALA A 100 4.11 -17.00 4.41
N ALA A 101 3.32 -17.77 3.66
CA ALA A 101 3.37 -19.25 3.66
C ALA A 101 4.34 -19.82 2.60
N GLY A 102 4.75 -19.03 1.62
CA GLY A 102 5.57 -19.46 0.48
C GLY A 102 7.05 -19.60 0.85
N LYS A 103 7.61 -20.81 0.74
CA LYS A 103 9.03 -21.10 1.02
C LYS A 103 9.91 -21.26 -0.23
N SER A 104 9.38 -21.04 -1.44
CA SER A 104 10.11 -21.25 -2.71
C SER A 104 10.39 -19.95 -3.45
N PHE A 105 11.58 -19.83 -4.02
CA PHE A 105 12.03 -18.66 -4.78
C PHE A 105 11.10 -18.32 -5.95
N ALA A 106 10.70 -19.32 -6.73
CA ALA A 106 9.83 -19.11 -7.89
C ALA A 106 8.44 -18.61 -7.48
N SER A 107 7.87 -19.16 -6.40
CA SER A 107 6.59 -18.68 -5.86
C SER A 107 6.71 -17.25 -5.34
N LEU A 108 7.81 -16.92 -4.65
CA LEU A 108 8.05 -15.57 -4.13
C LEU A 108 8.18 -14.56 -5.28
N ALA A 109 8.91 -14.89 -6.35
CA ALA A 109 9.06 -14.02 -7.50
C ALA A 109 7.72 -13.71 -8.18
N VAL A 110 6.88 -14.73 -8.45
CA VAL A 110 5.57 -14.54 -9.08
C VAL A 110 4.63 -13.74 -8.18
N LEU A 111 4.55 -14.08 -6.90
CA LEU A 111 3.72 -13.35 -5.94
C LEU A 111 4.16 -11.87 -5.84
N ARG A 112 5.45 -11.59 -5.95
CA ARG A 112 5.97 -10.21 -5.91
C ARG A 112 5.59 -9.38 -7.13
N ILE A 113 5.59 -9.97 -8.33
CA ILE A 113 5.13 -9.31 -9.56
C ILE A 113 3.64 -8.97 -9.44
N LEU A 114 2.83 -9.95 -9.02
CA LEU A 114 1.39 -9.75 -8.83
C LEU A 114 1.13 -8.66 -7.79
N LEU A 115 1.87 -8.68 -6.68
CA LEU A 115 1.74 -7.69 -5.63
C LEU A 115 2.05 -6.27 -6.13
N GLY A 116 3.16 -6.09 -6.85
CA GLY A 116 3.48 -4.80 -7.49
C GLY A 116 2.41 -4.34 -8.47
N ALA A 117 1.79 -5.28 -9.19
CA ALA A 117 0.74 -4.97 -10.15
C ALA A 117 -0.54 -4.44 -9.48
N PHE A 118 -0.97 -5.03 -8.37
CA PHE A 118 -2.14 -4.56 -7.62
C PHE A 118 -1.86 -3.29 -6.82
N GLU A 119 -0.62 -3.14 -6.33
CA GLU A 119 -0.23 -1.96 -5.56
C GLU A 119 -0.26 -0.68 -6.41
N ALA A 120 0.07 -0.77 -7.70
CA ALA A 120 0.02 0.36 -8.63
C ALA A 120 -1.37 1.01 -8.76
N ALA A 121 -2.44 0.26 -8.50
CA ALA A 121 -3.82 0.75 -8.57
C ALA A 121 -4.28 1.51 -7.31
N ILE A 122 -3.64 1.27 -6.17
CA ILE A 122 -4.11 1.78 -4.87
C ILE A 122 -3.92 3.30 -4.79
N GLY A 123 -2.73 3.79 -5.18
CA GLY A 123 -2.39 5.21 -5.17
C GLY A 123 -3.39 6.08 -5.97
N PRO A 124 -3.53 5.89 -7.30
CA PRO A 124 -4.49 6.65 -8.09
C PRO A 124 -5.93 6.39 -7.67
N GLY A 125 -6.26 5.19 -7.19
CA GLY A 125 -7.59 4.86 -6.68
C GLY A 125 -7.99 5.71 -5.46
N PHE A 126 -7.09 5.88 -4.50
CA PHE A 126 -7.31 6.76 -3.34
C PHE A 126 -7.42 8.24 -3.72
N THR A 127 -6.58 8.70 -4.66
CA THR A 127 -6.69 10.06 -5.20
C THR A 127 -8.05 10.31 -5.86
N ILE A 128 -8.57 9.36 -6.64
CA ILE A 128 -9.89 9.51 -7.30
C ILE A 128 -11.04 9.41 -6.30
N ILE A 129 -10.94 8.53 -5.29
CA ILE A 129 -11.94 8.46 -4.22
C ILE A 129 -11.99 9.80 -3.49
N THR A 130 -10.85 10.33 -3.05
CA THR A 130 -10.84 11.63 -2.38
C THR A 130 -11.34 12.75 -3.30
N SER A 131 -11.06 12.69 -4.60
CA SER A 131 -11.54 13.73 -5.52
C SER A 131 -13.05 13.67 -5.79
N THR A 132 -13.66 12.50 -5.68
CA THR A 132 -15.10 12.29 -5.91
C THR A 132 -15.94 12.71 -4.70
N TRP A 133 -15.47 12.44 -3.48
CA TRP A 133 -16.23 12.67 -2.26
C TRP A 133 -16.05 14.08 -1.65
N TYR A 134 -15.05 14.84 -2.11
CA TYR A 134 -14.62 16.07 -1.45
C TYR A 134 -14.41 17.25 -2.40
N LYS A 135 -14.50 18.48 -1.88
CA LYS A 135 -14.29 19.72 -2.65
C LYS A 135 -12.80 19.95 -2.90
N PRO A 136 -12.38 20.50 -4.06
CA PRO A 136 -10.97 20.74 -4.39
C PRO A 136 -10.18 21.50 -3.32
N SER A 137 -10.81 22.45 -2.62
CA SER A 137 -10.22 23.20 -1.51
C SER A 137 -9.82 22.35 -0.30
N GLU A 138 -10.42 21.17 -0.14
CA GLU A 138 -10.20 20.25 0.97
C GLU A 138 -9.31 19.07 0.58
N HIS A 139 -8.98 18.92 -0.71
CA HIS A 139 -8.20 17.78 -1.21
C HIS A 139 -6.81 17.75 -0.58
N ALA A 140 -6.09 18.87 -0.54
CA ALA A 140 -4.72 18.92 -0.02
C ALA A 140 -4.62 18.49 1.45
N LEU A 141 -5.55 18.96 2.29
CA LEU A 141 -5.62 18.63 3.71
C LEU A 141 -5.91 17.13 3.91
N ARG A 142 -6.84 16.58 3.13
CA ARG A 142 -7.18 15.15 3.18
C ARG A 142 -6.07 14.26 2.63
N HIS A 143 -5.43 14.67 1.54
CA HIS A 143 -4.22 14.04 1.01
C HIS A 143 -3.14 13.98 2.07
N GLY A 144 -2.85 15.09 2.74
CA GLY A 144 -1.91 15.12 3.86
C GLY A 144 -2.30 14.18 5.00
N LEU A 145 -3.59 14.10 5.34
CA LEU A 145 -4.06 13.24 6.42
C LEU A 145 -3.83 11.75 6.13
N TRP A 146 -4.26 11.25 4.97
CA TRP A 146 -4.08 9.83 4.67
C TRP A 146 -2.62 9.50 4.33
N TYR A 147 -1.88 10.41 3.69
CA TYR A 147 -0.46 10.24 3.40
C TYR A 147 0.39 10.26 4.68
N GLY A 148 -0.04 11.01 5.70
CA GLY A 148 0.59 11.05 7.01
C GLY A 148 0.67 9.69 7.73
N GLY A 149 -0.14 8.70 7.33
CA GLY A 149 -0.02 7.32 7.82
C GLY A 149 1.35 6.71 7.53
N ALA A 150 1.96 7.05 6.39
CA ALA A 150 3.32 6.64 6.06
C ALA A 150 4.34 7.31 6.98
N SER A 151 4.21 8.62 7.24
CA SER A 151 5.10 9.38 8.12
C SER A 151 5.06 8.90 9.58
N VAL A 152 3.87 8.52 10.07
CA VAL A 152 3.73 7.94 11.41
C VAL A 152 4.44 6.58 11.48
N CYS A 153 4.26 5.73 10.46
CA CYS A 153 4.95 4.43 10.39
C CYS A 153 6.47 4.61 10.39
N GLU A 154 6.99 5.54 9.60
CA GLU A 154 8.41 5.86 9.55
C GLU A 154 8.94 6.35 10.90
N GLY A 155 8.22 7.27 11.56
CA GLY A 155 8.57 7.74 12.90
C GLY A 155 8.59 6.62 13.96
N MET A 156 7.65 5.67 13.90
CA MET A 156 7.64 4.50 14.78
C MET A 156 8.84 3.58 14.56
N ILE A 157 9.24 3.39 13.30
CA ILE A 157 10.41 2.57 12.94
C ILE A 157 11.70 3.25 13.42
N GLN A 158 11.84 4.56 13.18
CA GLN A 158 12.99 5.34 13.64
C GLN A 158 13.11 5.31 15.17
N ALA A 159 11.99 5.40 15.89
CA ALA A 159 11.96 5.29 17.34
C ALA A 159 12.41 3.91 17.83
N ARG A 160 12.04 2.84 17.13
CA ARG A 160 12.49 1.47 17.43
C ARG A 160 14.00 1.31 17.18
N ASP A 161 14.51 1.75 16.05
CA ASP A 161 15.91 1.56 15.69
C ASP A 161 16.83 2.37 16.63
N ASN A 162 16.39 3.55 17.09
CA ASN A 162 17.08 4.32 18.13
C ASN A 162 17.20 3.62 19.49
N VAL A 163 16.32 2.66 19.81
CA VAL A 163 16.38 1.89 21.06
C VAL A 163 17.44 0.78 20.96
N TRP A 164 17.58 0.14 19.80
CA TRP A 164 18.56 -0.94 19.59
C TRP A 164 20.00 -0.46 19.48
N PHE A 165 20.25 0.73 18.94
CA PHE A 165 21.60 1.31 18.89
C PHE A 165 22.07 1.92 20.22
N LYS A 166 21.21 1.95 21.25
CA LYS A 166 21.52 2.48 22.59
C LYS A 166 21.71 1.42 23.69
N SER A 167 21.57 0.12 23.39
CA SER A 167 21.86 -0.98 24.33
C SER A 167 23.07 -1.78 23.88
#